data_AF-A0A8S3IGU2-F1
#
_entry.id   AF-A0A8S3IGU2-F1
#
_cell.length_a   1.000
_cell.length_b   1.000
_cell.length_c   1.000
_cell.angle_alpha   90.00
_cell.angle_beta   90.00
_cell.angle_gamma   90.00
#
_symmetry.space_group_name_H-M   'P 1'
#
loop_
_entity.id
_entity.type
_entity.pdbx_description
1 polymer ?
#
loop_
_entity_poly.entity_id
_entity_poly.type
_entity_poly.pdbx_seq_one_letter_code
_entity_poly.pdbx_strand_id
1 'polypeptide(L)'
;FPTKQIDNIIVGSNRIALEAAAHLCLQSNIYVPFIMTTCLQGEAREVGCRIVELIKTNSSHLFYNDNIACLFADKQTFDAFQIFRKEHKRYCLLLGGETTVVMKNEIGKGGRCQELALAAALSIENSNEDTSLLILAAGSDGIDGPTDAAGAFAFNGMIPNQDDIQQAYASLDKHDVYTYLNEIN
;
A
#
# COMPACT_ATOMS: atom_id res chain seq x y z
N PHE A 1 41.93 1.10 -27.52
CA PHE A 1 41.72 1.49 -26.11
C PHE A 1 41.48 0.22 -25.31
N PRO A 2 42.20 -0.05 -24.21
CA PRO A 2 41.90 -1.19 -23.38
C PRO A 2 40.53 -0.97 -22.72
N THR A 3 39.60 -1.91 -22.91
CA THR A 3 38.31 -1.90 -22.22
C THR A 3 38.57 -2.23 -20.75
N LYS A 4 38.50 -1.21 -19.89
CA LYS A 4 38.52 -1.40 -18.44
C LYS A 4 37.28 -2.22 -18.06
N GLN A 5 37.47 -3.34 -17.38
CA GLN A 5 36.36 -4.12 -16.84
C GLN A 5 35.68 -3.29 -15.73
N ILE A 6 34.36 -3.13 -15.82
CA ILE A 6 33.55 -2.41 -14.85
C ILE A 6 32.48 -3.37 -14.36
N ASP A 7 32.50 -3.67 -13.07
CA ASP A 7 31.46 -4.46 -12.40
C ASP A 7 30.52 -3.50 -11.66
N ASN A 8 29.22 -3.56 -11.98
CA ASN A 8 28.20 -2.77 -11.30
C ASN A 8 27.42 -3.68 -10.35
N ILE A 9 27.35 -3.31 -9.08
CA ILE A 9 26.66 -4.08 -8.03
C ILE A 9 25.55 -3.22 -7.45
N ILE A 10 24.32 -3.74 -7.44
CA ILE A 10 23.17 -3.10 -6.80
C ILE A 10 23.22 -3.43 -5.30
N VAL A 11 23.47 -2.42 -4.48
CA VAL A 11 23.54 -2.56 -3.01
C VAL A 11 22.27 -2.10 -2.28
N GLY A 12 21.33 -1.49 -3.00
CA GLY A 12 20.05 -1.03 -2.46
C GLY A 12 18.98 -0.96 -3.54
N SER A 13 17.78 -1.44 -3.23
CA SER A 13 16.60 -1.40 -4.10
C SER A 13 15.34 -1.72 -3.30
N ASN A 14 14.16 -1.44 -3.87
CA ASN A 14 12.88 -1.89 -3.30
C ASN A 14 12.89 -3.40 -3.06
N ARG A 15 13.47 -4.19 -3.99
CA ARG A 15 13.60 -5.64 -3.83
C ARG A 15 14.36 -6.02 -2.55
N ILE A 16 15.54 -5.46 -2.36
CA ILE A 16 16.38 -5.74 -1.18
C ILE A 16 15.65 -5.35 0.11
N ALA A 17 14.94 -4.21 0.12
CA ALA A 17 14.16 -3.77 1.27
C ALA A 17 12.99 -4.71 1.59
N LEU A 18 12.22 -5.14 0.58
CA LEU A 18 11.10 -6.06 0.77
C LEU A 18 11.57 -7.46 1.19
N GLU A 19 12.68 -7.95 0.64
CA GLU A 19 13.28 -9.23 1.03
C GLU A 19 13.74 -9.19 2.50
N ALA A 20 14.33 -8.07 2.94
CA ALA A 20 14.67 -7.86 4.35
C ALA A 20 13.42 -7.81 5.26
N ALA A 21 12.37 -7.09 4.83
CA ALA A 21 11.10 -7.04 5.56
C ALA A 21 10.43 -8.43 5.64
N ALA A 22 10.48 -9.23 4.57
CA ALA A 22 10.00 -10.60 4.54
C ALA A 22 10.78 -11.48 5.53
N HIS A 23 12.11 -11.35 5.58
CA HIS A 23 12.93 -12.08 6.52
C HIS A 23 12.57 -11.76 7.98
N LEU A 24 12.39 -10.48 8.31
CA LEU A 24 11.95 -10.05 9.65
C LEU A 24 10.54 -10.54 9.98
N CYS A 25 9.62 -10.52 9.00
CA CYS A 25 8.27 -11.03 9.16
C CYS A 25 8.27 -12.53 9.54
N LEU A 26 9.09 -13.34 8.87
CA LEU A 26 9.25 -14.76 9.18
C LEU A 26 9.75 -15.00 10.61
N GLN A 27 10.60 -14.11 11.14
CA GLN A 27 11.10 -14.23 12.52
C GLN A 27 9.99 -14.05 13.58
N SER A 28 8.87 -13.40 13.24
CA SER A 28 7.73 -13.25 14.14
C SER A 28 7.02 -14.58 14.43
N ASN A 29 7.10 -15.56 13.53
CA ASN A 29 6.29 -16.79 13.51
C ASN A 29 4.76 -16.57 13.59
N ILE A 30 4.27 -15.35 13.31
CA ILE A 30 2.85 -15.00 13.34
C ILE A 30 2.28 -14.87 11.93
N TYR A 31 3.04 -14.25 11.04
CA TYR A 31 2.64 -13.95 9.67
C TYR A 31 3.58 -14.63 8.66
N VAL A 32 3.02 -15.05 7.54
CA VAL A 32 3.81 -15.49 6.38
C VAL A 32 3.89 -14.32 5.38
N PRO A 33 5.09 -13.86 4.98
CA PRO A 33 5.20 -12.76 4.03
C PRO A 33 4.93 -13.23 2.59
N PHE A 34 4.38 -12.35 1.78
CA PHE A 34 4.25 -12.52 0.33
C PHE A 34 4.60 -11.21 -0.38
N ILE A 35 5.68 -11.22 -1.17
CA ILE A 35 6.08 -10.07 -1.99
C ILE A 35 5.24 -10.08 -3.26
N MET A 36 4.34 -9.11 -3.40
CA MET A 36 3.47 -9.03 -4.57
C MET A 36 4.15 -8.33 -5.75
N THR A 37 4.87 -7.25 -5.49
CA THR A 37 5.58 -6.49 -6.52
C THR A 37 6.69 -5.63 -5.92
N THR A 38 7.76 -5.40 -6.68
CA THR A 38 8.84 -4.44 -6.37
C THR A 38 8.75 -3.17 -7.20
N CYS A 39 7.72 -3.07 -8.05
CA CYS A 39 7.53 -2.02 -9.05
C CYS A 39 6.09 -1.50 -9.00
N LEU A 40 5.47 -1.40 -7.82
CA LEU A 40 4.15 -0.81 -7.63
C LEU A 40 4.12 0.60 -8.25
N GLN A 41 3.09 0.87 -9.04
CA GLN A 41 2.87 2.14 -9.72
C GLN A 41 1.38 2.43 -9.78
N GLY A 42 1.03 3.69 -10.00
CA GLY A 42 -0.35 4.14 -10.16
C GLY A 42 -0.69 5.29 -9.22
N GLU A 43 -1.93 5.74 -9.34
CA GLU A 43 -2.48 6.78 -8.48
C GLU A 43 -2.68 6.24 -7.06
N ALA A 44 -2.21 6.99 -6.06
CA ALA A 44 -2.13 6.56 -4.68
C ALA A 44 -3.47 6.09 -4.09
N ARG A 45 -4.55 6.85 -4.31
CA ARG A 45 -5.89 6.53 -3.80
C ARG A 45 -6.43 5.28 -4.45
N GLU A 46 -6.28 5.17 -5.76
CA GLU A 46 -6.72 3.99 -6.51
C GLU A 46 -6.02 2.73 -6.02
N VAL A 47 -4.70 2.80 -5.83
CA VAL A 47 -3.91 1.69 -5.29
C VAL A 47 -4.38 1.30 -3.89
N GLY A 48 -4.62 2.27 -3.01
CA GLY A 48 -5.15 2.03 -1.66
C GLY A 48 -6.48 1.28 -1.68
N CYS A 49 -7.43 1.72 -2.49
CA CYS A 49 -8.71 1.04 -2.67
C CYS A 49 -8.54 -0.38 -3.24
N ARG A 50 -7.75 -0.55 -4.30
CA ARG A 50 -7.53 -1.84 -4.96
C ARG A 50 -6.89 -2.88 -4.04
N ILE A 51 -5.98 -2.46 -3.14
CA ILE A 51 -5.39 -3.34 -2.13
C ILE A 51 -6.48 -3.91 -1.21
N VAL A 52 -7.35 -3.05 -0.69
CA VAL A 52 -8.42 -3.46 0.24
C VAL A 52 -9.46 -4.32 -0.47
N GLU A 53 -9.87 -3.93 -1.69
CA GLU A 53 -10.78 -4.72 -2.53
C GLU A 53 -10.22 -6.13 -2.78
N LEU A 54 -8.95 -6.25 -3.17
CA LEU A 54 -8.31 -7.54 -3.39
C LEU A 54 -8.33 -8.43 -2.14
N ILE A 55 -8.02 -7.86 -0.98
CA ILE A 55 -7.92 -8.61 0.27
C ILE A 55 -9.31 -9.03 0.76
N LYS A 56 -10.27 -8.08 0.83
CA LYS A 56 -11.62 -8.34 1.35
C LYS A 56 -12.51 -9.11 0.37
N THR A 57 -12.14 -9.24 -0.91
CA THR A 57 -12.88 -10.09 -1.85
C THR A 57 -12.76 -11.57 -1.44
N ASN A 58 -13.87 -12.12 -0.95
CA ASN A 58 -14.05 -13.54 -0.63
C ASN A 58 -14.38 -14.42 -1.85
N SER A 59 -14.44 -13.83 -3.05
CA SER A 59 -14.78 -14.57 -4.26
C SER A 59 -13.72 -15.65 -4.53
N SER A 60 -14.16 -16.90 -4.65
CA SER A 60 -13.30 -18.06 -4.98
C SER A 60 -12.59 -17.92 -6.33
N HIS A 61 -13.02 -16.96 -7.14
CA HIS A 61 -12.50 -16.63 -8.46
C HIS A 61 -12.19 -15.14 -8.55
N LEU A 62 -11.07 -14.72 -7.96
CA LEU A 62 -10.43 -13.49 -8.39
C LEU A 62 -9.88 -13.71 -9.80
N PHE A 63 -10.10 -12.74 -10.68
CA PHE A 63 -9.56 -12.77 -12.03
C PHE A 63 -8.48 -11.72 -12.17
N TYR A 64 -7.37 -12.11 -12.80
CA TYR A 64 -6.34 -11.15 -13.18
C TYR A 64 -6.89 -10.21 -14.26
N ASN A 65 -6.95 -8.92 -13.97
CA ASN A 65 -7.49 -7.89 -14.84
C ASN A 65 -6.75 -6.56 -14.59
N ASP A 66 -7.03 -5.55 -15.42
CA ASP A 66 -6.36 -4.25 -15.37
C ASP A 66 -6.57 -3.49 -14.05
N ASN A 67 -7.63 -3.79 -13.29
CA ASN A 67 -7.89 -3.15 -12.01
C ASN A 67 -6.91 -3.61 -10.93
N ILE A 68 -6.49 -4.88 -10.93
CA ILE A 68 -5.57 -5.41 -9.91
C ILE A 68 -4.17 -5.69 -10.44
N ALA A 69 -3.96 -5.65 -11.76
CA ALA A 69 -2.68 -5.97 -12.39
C ALA A 69 -1.52 -5.14 -11.81
N CYS A 70 -1.74 -3.86 -11.49
CA CYS A 70 -0.72 -2.99 -10.91
C CYS A 70 -0.22 -3.43 -9.52
N LEU A 71 -0.98 -4.27 -8.80
CA LEU A 71 -0.60 -4.77 -7.48
C LEU A 71 0.37 -5.95 -7.55
N PHE A 72 0.52 -6.58 -8.72
CA PHE A 72 1.33 -7.78 -8.91
C PHE A 72 2.49 -7.50 -9.86
N ALA A 73 3.61 -8.20 -9.68
CA ALA A 73 4.72 -8.13 -10.62
C ALA A 73 4.30 -8.67 -12.01
N ASP A 74 3.49 -9.73 -12.02
CA ASP A 74 2.97 -10.38 -13.21
C ASP A 74 1.79 -11.32 -12.86
N LYS A 75 1.19 -11.93 -13.88
CA LYS A 75 0.12 -12.92 -13.71
C LYS A 75 0.58 -14.15 -12.92
N GLN A 76 1.84 -14.57 -13.02
CA GLN A 76 2.34 -15.75 -12.29
C GLN A 76 2.33 -15.48 -10.78
N THR A 77 2.71 -14.27 -10.38
CA THR A 77 2.67 -13.80 -8.99
C THR A 77 1.22 -13.72 -8.48
N PHE A 78 0.28 -13.28 -9.32
CA PHE A 78 -1.14 -13.33 -9.00
C PHE A 78 -1.66 -14.77 -8.79
N ASP A 79 -1.32 -15.70 -9.70
CA ASP A 79 -1.73 -17.10 -9.58
C ASP A 79 -1.15 -17.74 -8.30
N ALA A 80 0.11 -17.43 -7.96
CA ALA A 80 0.74 -17.85 -6.72
C ALA A 80 0.06 -17.26 -5.48
N PHE A 81 -0.32 -15.98 -5.52
CA PHE A 81 -1.07 -15.34 -4.43
C PHE A 81 -2.42 -16.01 -4.17
N GLN A 82 -3.14 -16.44 -5.22
CA GLN A 82 -4.42 -17.13 -5.06
C GLN A 82 -4.29 -18.47 -4.32
N ILE A 83 -3.19 -19.19 -4.50
CA ILE A 83 -2.89 -20.42 -3.77
C ILE A 83 -2.48 -20.05 -2.34
N PHE A 84 -1.51 -19.14 -2.21
CA PHE A 84 -0.97 -18.67 -0.94
C PHE A 84 -2.05 -18.22 0.05
N ARG A 85 -2.99 -17.37 -0.40
CA ARG A 85 -4.07 -16.84 0.47
C ARG A 85 -5.07 -17.90 0.95
N LYS A 86 -5.13 -19.07 0.28
CA LYS A 86 -5.95 -20.21 0.72
C LYS A 86 -5.24 -21.05 1.78
N GLU A 87 -3.92 -21.13 1.71
CA GLU A 87 -3.08 -21.92 2.61
C GLU A 87 -2.76 -21.18 3.92
N HIS A 88 -2.76 -19.84 3.89
CA HIS A 88 -2.36 -19.01 5.03
C HIS A 88 -3.50 -18.12 5.53
N LYS A 89 -3.89 -18.29 6.80
CA LYS A 89 -4.90 -17.42 7.46
C LYS A 89 -4.33 -16.08 7.94
N ARG A 90 -3.02 -16.01 8.16
CA ARG A 90 -2.31 -14.82 8.65
C ARG A 90 -1.10 -14.60 7.78
N TYR A 91 -1.12 -13.52 7.01
CA TYR A 91 -0.05 -13.19 6.09
C TYR A 91 0.23 -11.69 6.09
N CYS A 92 1.42 -11.35 5.63
CA CYS A 92 1.87 -9.97 5.44
C CYS A 92 2.15 -9.77 3.95
N LEU A 93 1.36 -8.89 3.31
CA LEU A 93 1.59 -8.55 1.91
C LEU A 93 2.61 -7.43 1.81
N LEU A 94 3.60 -7.62 0.97
CA LEU A 94 4.72 -6.71 0.79
C LEU A 94 4.70 -6.16 -0.63
N LEU A 95 4.52 -4.85 -0.76
CA LEU A 95 4.49 -4.15 -2.02
C LEU A 95 5.51 -3.01 -1.95
N GLY A 96 6.36 -2.90 -2.96
CA GLY A 96 7.33 -1.81 -3.08
C GLY A 96 7.23 -1.18 -4.47
N GLY A 97 7.51 0.11 -4.54
CA GLY A 97 7.34 0.91 -5.75
C GLY A 97 7.11 2.36 -5.41
N GLU A 98 6.51 3.09 -6.34
CA GLU A 98 6.44 4.54 -6.35
C GLU A 98 5.06 4.95 -6.90
N THR A 99 4.09 5.19 -6.02
CA THR A 99 2.79 5.75 -6.42
C THR A 99 2.90 7.26 -6.62
N THR A 100 1.90 7.83 -7.30
CA THR A 100 1.81 9.26 -7.56
C THR A 100 0.47 9.81 -7.08
N VAL A 101 0.45 11.12 -6.80
CA VAL A 101 -0.78 11.87 -6.57
C VAL A 101 -0.95 12.79 -7.77
N VAL A 102 -2.10 12.70 -8.43
CA VAL A 102 -2.43 13.61 -9.53
C VAL A 102 -3.05 14.86 -8.94
N MET A 103 -2.23 15.91 -8.81
CA MET A 103 -2.67 17.22 -8.34
C MET A 103 -3.66 17.83 -9.33
N LYS A 104 -4.79 18.31 -8.83
CA LYS A 104 -5.73 19.14 -9.59
C LYS A 104 -5.48 20.63 -9.30
N ASN A 105 -6.49 21.36 -8.85
CA ASN A 105 -6.40 22.79 -8.55
C ASN A 105 -6.17 23.09 -7.05
N GLU A 106 -6.34 22.07 -6.20
CA GLU A 106 -6.21 22.20 -4.74
C GLU A 106 -4.78 21.86 -4.29
N ILE A 107 -4.28 22.61 -3.31
CA ILE A 107 -2.93 22.44 -2.76
C ILE A 107 -3.04 22.31 -1.24
N GLY A 108 -3.36 21.10 -0.78
CA GLY A 108 -3.30 20.73 0.63
C GLY A 108 -1.92 20.23 1.06
N LYS A 109 -1.80 19.83 2.33
CA LYS A 109 -0.61 19.18 2.87
C LYS A 109 -0.82 17.67 2.95
N GLY A 110 0.08 16.90 2.36
CA GLY A 110 -0.01 15.45 2.33
C GLY A 110 0.96 14.85 1.33
N GLY A 111 0.95 13.53 1.22
CA GLY A 111 1.75 12.83 0.25
C GLY A 111 1.08 11.55 -0.19
N ARG A 112 1.70 10.90 -1.18
CA ARG A 112 1.19 9.68 -1.80
C ARG A 112 0.98 8.52 -0.82
N CYS A 113 1.82 8.38 0.21
CA CYS A 113 1.71 7.28 1.16
C CYS A 113 0.56 7.53 2.11
N GLN A 114 0.40 8.78 2.55
CA GLN A 114 -0.75 9.24 3.33
C GLN A 114 -2.06 9.15 2.55
N GLU A 115 -2.09 9.55 1.28
CA GLU A 115 -3.28 9.43 0.43
C GLU A 115 -3.67 7.97 0.19
N LEU A 116 -2.69 7.10 -0.07
CA LEU A 116 -2.91 5.66 -0.18
C LEU A 116 -3.50 5.09 1.11
N ALA A 117 -2.90 5.40 2.25
CA ALA A 117 -3.36 4.93 3.55
C ALA A 117 -4.79 5.41 3.86
N LEU A 118 -5.08 6.70 3.68
CA LEU A 118 -6.43 7.23 3.96
C LEU A 118 -7.49 6.66 3.01
N ALA A 119 -7.17 6.50 1.72
CA ALA A 119 -8.06 5.83 0.78
C ALA A 119 -8.31 4.36 1.15
N ALA A 120 -7.26 3.67 1.61
CA ALA A 120 -7.40 2.31 2.12
C ALA A 120 -8.27 2.26 3.39
N ALA A 121 -8.10 3.18 4.35
CA ALA A 121 -8.94 3.27 5.54
C ALA A 121 -10.43 3.44 5.19
N LEU A 122 -10.74 4.38 4.29
CA LEU A 122 -12.10 4.57 3.78
C LEU A 122 -12.65 3.31 3.08
N SER A 123 -11.83 2.61 2.30
CA SER A 123 -12.21 1.36 1.66
C SER A 123 -12.46 0.23 2.68
N ILE A 124 -11.70 0.20 3.78
CA ILE A 124 -11.89 -0.75 4.88
C ILE A 124 -13.25 -0.52 5.53
N GLU A 125 -13.60 0.72 5.88
CA GLU A 125 -14.86 1.08 6.52
C GLU A 125 -16.08 0.80 5.63
N ASN A 126 -15.95 1.01 4.32
CA ASN A 126 -17.04 0.78 3.37
C ASN A 126 -17.28 -0.71 3.04
N SER A 127 -16.48 -1.62 3.59
CA SER A 127 -16.61 -3.05 3.30
C SER A 127 -17.27 -3.80 4.45
N ASN A 128 -18.31 -4.57 4.11
CA ASN A 128 -19.10 -5.38 5.05
C ASN A 128 -18.38 -6.63 5.58
N GLU A 129 -17.10 -6.82 5.24
CA GLU A 129 -16.33 -8.00 5.60
C GLU A 129 -15.54 -7.78 6.90
N ASP A 130 -15.67 -8.73 7.82
CA ASP A 130 -14.99 -8.75 9.14
C ASP A 130 -13.56 -9.30 9.02
N THR A 131 -12.77 -8.68 8.15
CA THR A 131 -11.33 -8.94 8.03
C THR A 131 -10.56 -7.84 8.75
N SER A 132 -9.77 -8.23 9.75
CA SER A 132 -8.86 -7.32 10.45
C SER A 132 -7.64 -7.04 9.56
N LEU A 133 -7.44 -5.76 9.23
CA LEU A 133 -6.39 -5.27 8.34
C LEU A 133 -5.59 -4.17 9.02
N LEU A 134 -4.29 -4.22 8.82
CA LEU A 134 -3.36 -3.14 9.11
C LEU A 134 -2.51 -2.94 7.86
N ILE A 135 -2.52 -1.73 7.33
CA ILE A 135 -1.72 -1.30 6.19
C ILE A 135 -0.80 -0.20 6.68
N LEU A 136 0.47 -0.28 6.27
CA LEU A 136 1.43 0.80 6.41
C LEU A 136 1.90 1.17 5.01
N ALA A 137 1.70 2.42 4.63
CA ALA A 137 2.33 3.00 3.45
C ALA A 137 3.37 4.03 3.91
N ALA A 138 4.62 3.88 3.48
CA ALA A 138 5.70 4.77 3.90
C ALA A 138 6.79 4.93 2.83
N GLY A 139 7.32 6.15 2.71
CA GLY A 139 8.51 6.49 1.95
C GLY A 139 9.78 6.05 2.70
N SER A 140 10.68 5.36 2.01
CA SER A 140 11.92 4.83 2.60
C SER A 140 12.95 5.91 2.98
N ASP A 141 12.80 7.12 2.43
CA ASP A 141 13.57 8.31 2.77
C ASP A 141 13.06 9.02 4.04
N GLY A 142 11.95 8.55 4.60
CA GLY A 142 11.33 9.10 5.81
C GLY A 142 10.44 10.31 5.56
N ILE A 143 10.14 10.64 4.30
CA ILE A 143 9.37 11.83 3.92
C ILE A 143 8.26 11.44 2.93
N ASP A 144 7.06 11.99 3.13
CA ASP A 144 5.95 11.84 2.20
C ASP A 144 5.31 13.19 1.89
N GLY A 145 5.55 13.70 0.67
CA GLY A 145 5.13 15.04 0.26
C GLY A 145 5.83 16.16 1.05
N PRO A 146 5.25 17.39 1.10
CA PRO A 146 5.76 18.50 1.90
C PRO A 146 5.39 18.34 3.39
N THR A 147 5.71 17.20 3.99
CA THR A 147 5.38 16.86 5.39
C THR A 147 6.59 16.34 6.15
N ASP A 148 6.47 16.22 7.48
CA ASP A 148 7.46 15.58 8.35
C ASP A 148 7.13 14.10 8.63
N ALA A 149 6.08 13.57 7.99
CA ALA A 149 5.69 12.17 8.09
C ALA A 149 6.32 11.38 6.94
N ALA A 150 6.68 10.12 7.20
CA ALA A 150 7.08 9.18 6.15
C ALA A 150 5.87 8.60 5.39
N GLY A 151 4.66 8.76 5.91
CA GLY A 151 3.47 8.10 5.42
C GLY A 151 2.43 7.93 6.54
N ALA A 152 1.58 6.92 6.45
CA ALA A 152 0.54 6.67 7.45
C ALA A 152 0.13 5.20 7.55
N PHE A 153 -0.55 4.87 8.65
CA PHE A 153 -1.22 3.60 8.85
C PHE A 153 -2.68 3.69 8.39
N ALA A 154 -3.26 2.54 8.03
CA ALA A 154 -4.68 2.35 7.84
C ALA A 154 -5.13 1.05 8.48
N PHE A 155 -6.19 1.08 9.28
CA PHE A 155 -6.72 -0.07 9.99
C PHE A 155 -8.23 0.06 10.24
N ASN A 156 -8.90 -1.05 10.58
CA ASN A 156 -10.33 -1.04 10.90
C ASN A 156 -10.62 -0.13 12.10
N GLY A 157 -11.63 0.72 11.98
CA GLY A 157 -12.03 1.68 13.01
C GLY A 157 -11.11 2.89 13.12
N MET A 158 -10.23 3.12 12.14
CA MET A 158 -9.38 4.30 12.10
C MET A 158 -10.20 5.59 11.96
N ILE A 159 -11.30 5.55 11.20
CA ILE A 159 -12.17 6.71 10.98
C ILE A 159 -13.29 6.66 12.03
N PRO A 160 -13.35 7.61 12.99
CA PRO A 160 -14.14 7.41 14.21
C PRO A 160 -15.66 7.36 14.02
N ASN A 161 -16.20 8.13 13.08
CA ASN A 161 -17.65 8.24 12.88
C ASN A 161 -18.02 8.70 11.45
N GLN A 162 -19.33 8.80 11.18
CA GLN A 162 -19.86 9.14 9.87
C GLN A 162 -19.51 10.56 9.39
N ASP A 163 -19.40 11.53 10.30
CA ASP A 163 -19.00 12.90 9.95
C ASP A 163 -17.51 12.93 9.56
N ASP A 164 -16.68 12.14 10.25
CA ASP A 164 -15.26 11.96 9.92
C ASP A 164 -15.05 11.27 8.57
N ILE A 165 -15.95 10.36 8.14
CA ILE A 165 -15.89 9.77 6.78
C ILE A 165 -16.01 10.86 5.72
N GLN A 166 -16.95 11.81 5.89
CA GLN A 166 -17.11 12.91 4.94
C GLN A 166 -15.88 13.84 4.94
N GLN A 167 -15.34 14.12 6.13
CA GLN A 167 -14.13 14.93 6.27
C GLN A 167 -12.91 14.25 5.64
N ALA A 168 -12.76 12.94 5.82
CA ALA A 168 -11.71 12.15 5.19
C ALA A 168 -11.76 12.24 3.66
N TYR A 169 -12.94 12.04 3.04
CA TYR A 169 -13.11 12.22 1.60
C TYR A 169 -12.78 13.66 1.16
N ALA A 170 -13.24 14.67 1.90
CA ALA A 170 -12.94 16.05 1.60
C ALA A 170 -11.43 16.38 1.71
N SER A 171 -10.73 15.75 2.65
CA SER A 171 -9.27 15.91 2.80
C SER A 171 -8.51 15.29 1.63
N LEU A 172 -8.96 14.14 1.13
CA LEU A 172 -8.46 13.56 -0.11
C LEU A 172 -8.70 14.54 -1.26
N ASP A 173 -9.93 14.99 -1.50
CA ASP A 173 -10.22 15.89 -2.63
C ASP A 173 -9.39 17.19 -2.64
N LYS A 174 -9.00 17.69 -1.46
CA LYS A 174 -8.14 18.86 -1.28
C LYS A 174 -6.64 18.56 -1.25
N HIS A 175 -6.24 17.29 -1.25
CA HIS A 175 -4.87 16.84 -1.01
C HIS A 175 -4.32 17.27 0.36
N ASP A 176 -5.20 17.45 1.36
CA ASP A 176 -4.86 17.90 2.72
C ASP A 176 -4.96 16.78 3.76
N VAL A 177 -4.51 15.59 3.38
CA VAL A 177 -4.63 14.38 4.19
C VAL A 177 -3.77 14.42 5.46
N TYR A 178 -2.63 15.12 5.45
CA TYR A 178 -1.75 15.22 6.61
C TYR A 178 -2.45 15.90 7.79
N THR A 179 -3.19 16.98 7.51
CA THR A 179 -3.91 17.73 8.53
C THR A 179 -4.97 16.84 9.18
N TYR A 180 -5.80 16.18 8.36
CA TYR A 180 -6.83 15.27 8.85
C TYR A 180 -6.25 14.09 9.63
N LEU A 181 -5.20 13.42 9.11
CA LEU A 181 -4.58 12.28 9.78
C LEU A 181 -4.00 12.64 11.16
N ASN A 182 -3.50 13.86 11.33
CA ASN A 182 -3.04 14.33 12.64
C ASN A 182 -4.16 14.67 13.62
N GLU A 183 -5.35 15.04 13.13
CA GLU A 183 -6.51 15.33 13.98
C GLU A 183 -7.10 14.07 14.62
N ILE A 184 -6.99 12.92 13.93
CA ILE A 184 -7.56 11.64 14.36
C ILE A 184 -6.57 10.68 15.04
N ASN A 185 -5.29 11.08 15.17
CA ASN A 185 -4.23 10.29 15.82
C ASN A 185 -4.19 10.45 17.34
#